data_AF-A0A958SW13-F1
#
_entry.id   AF-A0A958SW13-F1
#
_cell.length_a   1.000
_cell.length_b   1.000
_cell.length_c   1.000
_cell.angle_alpha   90.00
_cell.angle_beta   90.00
_cell.angle_gamma   90.00
#
_symmetry.space_group_name_H-M   'P 1'
#
loop_
_entity.id
_entity.type
_entity.pdbx_description
1 polymer ?
#
loop_
_entity_poly.entity_id
_entity_poly.type
_entity_poly.pdbx_seq_one_letter_code
_entity_poly.pdbx_strand_id
1 'polypeptide(L)'
;ALFEGKEEFRLALSPEGTRNKVTTWKTGFYYIALKAKVPIIMFTLDFQNKRNHVSNPFFPSGNIEKDLKIMRDFYDGVIGKIPEYS
;
A
#
# COMPACT_ATOMS: atom_id res chain seq x y z
N ALA A 1 19.50 -4.47 -9.42
CA ALA A 1 18.62 -3.29 -9.34
C ALA A 1 17.88 -3.27 -7.99
N LEU A 2 18.13 -2.27 -7.14
CA LEU A 2 17.64 -1.99 -5.75
C LEU A 2 17.33 -3.14 -4.76
N PHE A 3 16.54 -4.13 -5.15
CA PHE A 3 16.12 -5.30 -4.38
C PHE A 3 17.03 -6.53 -4.56
N GLU A 4 17.79 -6.61 -5.66
CA GLU A 4 18.72 -7.71 -5.92
C GLU A 4 20.00 -7.58 -5.08
N GLY A 5 20.48 -8.70 -4.51
CA GLY A 5 21.78 -8.80 -3.83
C GLY A 5 21.80 -8.30 -2.38
N LYS A 6 20.64 -8.06 -1.76
CA LYS A 6 20.52 -7.72 -0.34
C LYS A 6 19.90 -8.89 0.43
N GLU A 7 20.42 -9.21 1.61
CA GLU A 7 19.84 -10.25 2.47
C GLU A 7 18.42 -9.90 2.91
N GLU A 8 18.16 -8.63 3.23
CA GLU A 8 16.82 -8.13 3.49
C GLU A 8 16.69 -6.65 3.08
N PHE A 9 15.62 -6.30 2.38
CA PHE A 9 15.32 -4.91 2.03
C PHE A 9 13.81 -4.67 2.00
N ARG A 10 13.37 -3.62 2.71
CA ARG A 10 11.96 -3.21 2.78
C ARG A 10 11.84 -1.75 2.37
N LEU A 11 10.84 -1.44 1.54
CA LEU A 11 10.54 -0.09 1.09
C LEU A 11 9.08 0.23 1.45
N ALA A 12 8.87 1.26 2.26
CA ALA A 12 7.54 1.76 2.62
C ALA A 12 7.21 2.98 1.78
N LEU A 13 6.02 2.98 1.15
CA LEU A 13 5.51 4.06 0.32
C LEU A 13 4.04 4.27 0.64
N SER A 14 3.61 5.53 0.76
CA SER A 14 2.19 5.86 0.73
C SER A 14 1.74 5.96 -0.74
N PRO A 15 0.65 5.29 -1.14
CA PRO A 15 0.17 5.34 -2.52
C PRO A 15 -0.32 6.75 -2.92
N GLU A 16 -0.65 7.62 -1.98
CA GLU A 16 -1.05 9.01 -2.21
C GLU A 16 0.11 9.90 -2.66
N GLY A 17 1.33 9.62 -2.18
CA GLY A 17 2.55 10.39 -2.51
C GLY A 17 2.57 11.84 -2.01
N THR A 18 1.58 12.26 -1.22
CA THR A 18 1.51 13.62 -0.63
C THR A 18 1.03 13.55 0.83
N ARG A 19 1.13 14.67 1.56
CA ARG A 19 0.58 14.80 2.92
C ARG A 19 -0.91 15.22 2.94
N ASN A 20 -1.51 15.45 1.78
CA ASN A 20 -2.91 15.84 1.64
C ASN A 20 -3.75 14.65 1.18
N LYS A 21 -5.06 14.68 1.49
CA LYS A 21 -6.03 13.71 0.96
C LYS A 21 -6.07 13.79 -0.56
N VAL A 22 -6.06 12.64 -1.22
CA VAL A 22 -6.17 12.52 -2.68
C VAL A 22 -7.25 11.49 -3.02
N THR A 23 -7.89 11.67 -4.18
CA THR A 23 -8.86 10.70 -4.72
C THR A 23 -8.19 9.63 -5.58
N THR A 24 -6.97 9.90 -6.07
CA THR A 24 -6.25 9.02 -6.99
C THR A 24 -4.87 8.69 -6.44
N TRP A 25 -4.56 7.39 -6.37
CA TRP A 25 -3.25 6.89 -5.99
C TRP A 25 -2.24 6.95 -7.13
N LYS A 26 -0.98 7.23 -6.79
CA LYS A 26 0.17 7.03 -7.66
C LYS A 26 0.42 5.55 -7.83
N THR A 27 0.78 5.13 -9.04
CA THR A 27 0.94 3.71 -9.40
C THR A 27 2.39 3.21 -9.35
N GLY A 28 3.34 4.07 -8.97
CA GLY A 28 4.77 3.74 -8.96
C GLY A 28 5.11 2.55 -8.07
N PHE A 29 4.54 2.47 -6.86
CA PHE A 29 4.75 1.36 -5.94
C PHE A 29 4.34 0.00 -6.57
N TYR A 30 3.22 0.01 -7.30
CA TYR A 30 2.67 -1.17 -7.95
C TYR A 30 3.60 -1.68 -9.06
N TYR A 31 4.09 -0.78 -9.91
CA TYR A 31 5.00 -1.16 -11.01
C TYR A 31 6.40 -1.53 -10.51
N ILE A 32 6.87 -0.94 -9.40
CA ILE A 32 8.11 -1.37 -8.73
C ILE A 32 7.97 -2.83 -8.29
N ALA A 33 6.90 -3.15 -7.56
CA ALA A 33 6.65 -4.50 -7.07
C ALA A 33 6.49 -5.52 -8.21
N LEU A 34 5.70 -5.17 -9.24
CA LEU A 34 5.46 -6.02 -10.42
C LEU A 34 6.77 -6.31 -11.18
N LYS A 35 7.61 -5.29 -11.43
CA LYS A 35 8.88 -5.47 -12.15
C LYS A 35 9.92 -6.21 -11.32
N ALA A 36 10.00 -5.92 -10.03
CA ALA A 36 10.94 -6.57 -9.11
C ALA A 36 10.49 -7.97 -8.67
N LYS A 37 9.25 -8.38 -9.00
CA LYS A 37 8.64 -9.66 -8.57
C LYS A 37 8.63 -9.84 -7.06
N VAL A 38 8.40 -8.75 -6.33
CA VAL A 38 8.31 -8.75 -4.85
C VAL A 38 6.87 -8.52 -4.41
N PRO A 39 6.46 -9.05 -3.24
CA PRO A 39 5.12 -8.80 -2.73
C PRO A 39 4.97 -7.38 -2.19
N ILE A 40 3.74 -6.91 -2.15
CA ILE A 40 3.30 -5.72 -1.42
C ILE A 40 2.68 -6.19 -0.11
N ILE A 41 3.09 -5.58 1.00
CA ILE A 41 2.45 -5.74 2.30
C ILE A 41 1.69 -4.45 2.58
N MET A 42 0.36 -4.53 2.69
CA MET A 42 -0.47 -3.42 3.07
C MET A 42 -0.53 -3.33 4.60
N PHE A 43 -0.49 -2.11 5.10
CA PHE A 43 -0.48 -1.81 6.52
C PHE A 43 -1.39 -0.63 6.80
N THR A 44 -2.23 -0.72 7.83
CA THR A 44 -3.14 0.35 8.24
C THR A 44 -2.66 1.06 9.51
N LEU A 45 -3.14 2.28 9.69
CA LEU A 45 -3.02 3.05 10.92
C LEU A 45 -4.42 3.43 11.40
N ASP A 46 -5.10 2.50 12.08
CA ASP A 46 -6.48 2.69 12.56
C ASP A 46 -6.47 3.25 13.99
N PHE A 47 -6.53 4.58 14.06
CA PHE A 47 -6.51 5.34 15.31
C PHE A 47 -7.84 5.26 16.05
N GLN A 48 -8.96 5.10 15.34
CA GLN A 48 -10.28 4.97 15.96
C GLN A 48 -10.35 3.71 16.83
N ASN A 49 -9.93 2.57 16.28
CA ASN A 49 -10.00 1.28 16.99
C ASN A 49 -8.71 0.93 17.74
N LYS A 50 -7.69 1.81 17.70
CA LYS A 50 -6.37 1.62 18.32
C LYS A 50 -5.73 0.28 17.94
N ARG A 51 -5.86 -0.11 16.67
CA ARG A 51 -5.31 -1.35 16.12
C ARG A 51 -4.68 -1.07 14.77
N ASN A 52 -3.83 -1.98 14.31
CA ASN A 52 -3.31 -1.93 12.94
C ASN A 52 -3.58 -3.28 12.28
N HIS A 53 -3.90 -3.24 10.98
CA HIS A 53 -4.05 -4.42 10.15
C HIS A 53 -2.82 -4.56 9.27
N VAL A 54 -2.34 -5.79 9.11
CA VAL A 54 -1.27 -6.15 8.19
C VAL A 54 -1.82 -7.19 7.24
N SER A 55 -1.71 -6.96 5.93
CA SER A 55 -2.16 -7.93 4.96
C SER A 55 -1.20 -9.12 4.86
N ASN A 56 -1.70 -10.23 4.34
CA ASN A 56 -0.83 -11.24 3.74
C ASN A 56 -0.05 -10.65 2.55
N PRO A 57 1.08 -11.25 2.16
CA PRO A 57 1.80 -10.89 0.94
C PRO A 57 0.88 -10.84 -0.28
N PHE A 58 0.77 -9.66 -0.90
CA PHE A 58 0.02 -9.46 -2.13
C PHE A 58 0.97 -9.39 -3.32
N PHE A 59 0.86 -10.33 -4.25
CA PHE A 59 1.63 -10.31 -5.49
C PHE A 59 0.80 -9.63 -6.59
N PRO A 60 1.26 -8.51 -7.17
CA PRO A 60 0.60 -7.87 -8.30
C PRO A 60 0.34 -8.85 -9.44
N SER A 61 -0.92 -8.94 -9.87
CA SER A 61 -1.36 -9.80 -10.98
C SER A 61 -1.01 -9.24 -12.35
N GLY A 62 -0.72 -7.94 -12.42
CA GLY A 62 -0.56 -7.20 -13.67
C GLY A 62 -1.86 -6.50 -14.10
N ASN A 63 -3.02 -6.91 -13.59
CA ASN A 63 -4.27 -6.17 -13.77
C ASN A 63 -4.42 -5.11 -12.66
N ILE A 64 -3.94 -3.91 -12.95
CA ILE A 64 -3.88 -2.83 -11.96
C ILE A 64 -5.25 -2.40 -11.45
N GLU A 65 -6.29 -2.41 -12.28
CA GLU A 65 -7.63 -2.00 -11.85
C GLU A 65 -8.20 -2.96 -10.81
N LYS A 66 -8.09 -4.26 -11.08
CA LYS A 66 -8.51 -5.31 -10.15
C LYS A 66 -7.71 -5.27 -8.86
N ASP A 67 -6.40 -5.15 -8.97
CA ASP A 67 -5.51 -5.18 -7.81
C ASP A 67 -5.69 -3.94 -6.94
N LEU A 68 -5.78 -2.75 -7.53
CA LEU A 68 -6.02 -1.51 -6.78
C LEU A 68 -7.39 -1.51 -6.11
N LYS A 69 -8.40 -2.19 -6.69
CA LYS A 69 -9.68 -2.37 -6.02
C LYS A 69 -9.50 -3.18 -4.73
N ILE A 70 -8.83 -4.33 -4.80
CA ILE A 70 -8.56 -5.17 -3.62
C ILE A 70 -7.76 -4.40 -2.56
N MET A 71 -6.75 -3.64 -2.99
CA MET A 71 -5.95 -2.82 -2.09
C MET A 71 -6.78 -1.73 -1.42
N ARG A 72 -7.68 -1.06 -2.15
CA ARG A 72 -8.58 -0.05 -1.56
C ARG A 72 -9.55 -0.65 -0.56
N ASP A 73 -10.14 -1.81 -0.90
CA ASP A 73 -11.07 -2.52 -0.02
C ASP A 73 -10.40 -2.88 1.34
N PHE A 74 -9.07 -3.09 1.39
CA PHE A 74 -8.32 -3.34 2.63
C PHE A 74 -8.29 -2.14 3.58
N TYR A 75 -8.38 -0.92 3.06
CA TYR A 75 -8.37 0.32 3.84
C TYR A 75 -9.77 0.83 4.19
N ASP A 76 -10.83 0.15 3.75
CA ASP A 76 -12.20 0.58 4.01
C ASP A 76 -12.51 0.61 5.52
N GLY A 77 -13.15 1.69 5.98
CA GLY A 77 -13.46 1.92 7.39
C GLY A 77 -12.26 2.22 8.31
N VAL A 78 -11.03 2.34 7.77
CA VAL A 78 -9.86 2.75 8.57
C VAL A 78 -9.89 4.26 8.79
N ILE A 79 -9.95 4.69 10.05
CA ILE A 79 -9.85 6.11 10.40
C ILE A 79 -8.45 6.42 10.94
N GLY A 80 -7.74 7.29 10.22
CA GLY A 80 -6.43 7.78 10.58
C GLY A 80 -6.46 8.80 11.72
N LYS A 81 -5.27 9.24 12.15
CA LYS A 81 -5.12 10.21 13.24
C LYS A 81 -5.85 11.55 12.98
N ILE A 82 -5.90 11.96 11.72
CA ILE A 82 -6.63 13.14 11.24
C ILE A 82 -7.83 12.59 10.46
N PRO A 83 -9.02 12.51 11.07
CA PRO A 83 -10.18 11.83 10.47
C PRO A 83 -10.58 12.40 9.10
N GLU A 84 -10.37 13.69 8.87
CA GLU A 84 -10.70 14.38 7.61
C GLU A 84 -9.92 13.84 6.41
N TYR A 85 -8.76 13.21 6.65
CA TYR A 85 -7.89 12.62 5.64
C TYR A 85 -8.10 11.12 5.44
N SER A 86 -9.01 10.51 6.21
CA SER A 86 -9.36 9.09 6.06
C SER A 86 -10.24 8.86 4.85
#